data_AF-A0A841SS86-F1
#
_entry.id   AF-A0A841SS86-F1
#
_cell.length_a   1.000
_cell.length_b   1.000
_cell.length_c   1.000
_cell.angle_alpha   90.00
_cell.angle_beta   90.00
_cell.angle_gamma   90.00
#
_symmetry.space_group_name_H-M   'P 1'
#
loop_
_entity.id
_entity.type
_entity.pdbx_description
1 polymer ?
#
loop_
_entity_poly.entity_id
_entity_poly.type
_entity_poly.pdbx_seq_one_letter_code
_entity_poly.pdbx_strand_id
1 'polypeptide(L)' 'MGGIGATGFILLVIVALLLFGPNKLPELGKAFGKTLREFKRGANGLMEDDSAAAPRRVEVNAQEAEQPKAERRLPE' A
#
# COMPACT_ATOMS: atom_id res chain seq x y z
N MET A 1 -11.02 15.96 36.68
CA MET A 1 -11.42 14.56 36.47
C MET A 1 -10.39 13.91 35.55
N GLY A 2 -9.43 13.19 36.14
CA GLY A 2 -8.31 12.61 35.39
C GLY A 2 -8.81 11.43 34.57
N GLY A 3 -9.03 11.65 33.27
CA GLY A 3 -9.41 10.60 32.34
C GLY A 3 -8.35 9.50 32.30
N ILE A 4 -8.80 8.31 31.95
CA ILE A 4 -7.98 7.13 31.63
C ILE A 4 -7.14 7.51 30.41
N GLY A 5 -6.07 8.26 30.64
CA GLY A 5 -5.21 8.81 29.60
C GLY A 5 -4.28 7.74 29.04
N ALA A 6 -3.16 8.18 28.47
CA ALA A 6 -2.13 7.29 27.95
C ALA A 6 -1.72 6.18 28.95
N THR A 7 -1.70 6.49 30.25
CA THR A 7 -1.39 5.53 31.32
C THR A 7 -2.33 4.33 31.36
N GLY A 8 -3.64 4.53 31.17
CA GLY A 8 -4.60 3.43 31.17
C GLY A 8 -4.48 2.55 29.92
N PHE A 9 -4.20 3.17 28.77
CA PHE A 9 -3.92 2.44 27.55
C PHE A 9 -2.66 1.57 27.66
N ILE A 10 -1.60 2.10 28.28
CA ILE A 10 -0.36 1.35 28.54
C ILE A 10 -0.62 0.13 29.42
N LEU A 11 -1.43 0.27 30.48
CA LEU A 11 -1.84 -0.87 31.32
C LEU A 11 -2.57 -1.95 30.52
N LEU A 12 -3.50 -1.56 29.64
CA LEU A 12 -4.21 -2.50 28.77
C LEU A 12 -3.26 -3.22 27.82
N VAL A 13 -2.33 -2.49 27.20
CA VAL A 13 -1.31 -3.09 26.32
C VAL A 13 -0.45 -4.08 27.10
N ILE A 14 0.01 -3.76 28.30
CA ILE A 14 0.80 -4.68 29.12
C ILE A 14 0.03 -5.98 29.40
N VAL A 15 -1.24 -5.89 29.81
CA VAL A 15 -2.07 -7.09 30.04
C VAL A 15 -2.23 -7.90 28.76
N ALA A 16 -2.54 -7.25 27.64
CA ALA A 16 -2.64 -7.92 26.34
C ALA A 16 -1.32 -8.58 25.91
N LEU A 17 -0.18 -7.95 26.20
CA LEU A 17 1.15 -8.51 25.94
C LEU A 17 1.49 -9.69 26.84
N LEU A 18 0.96 -9.78 28.06
CA LEU A 18 1.13 -10.96 28.90
C LEU A 18 0.32 -12.15 28.37
N LEU A 19 -0.89 -11.90 27.85
CA LEU A 19 -1.77 -12.93 27.27
C LEU A 19 -1.26 -13.43 25.91
N PHE A 20 -0.94 -12.50 25.01
CA PHE A 20 -0.59 -12.82 23.63
C PHE A 20 0.93 -12.87 23.37
N GLY A 21 1.73 -12.20 24.19
CA GLY A 21 3.17 -12.06 24.01
C GLY A 21 3.58 -10.83 23.16
N PRO A 22 4.72 -10.17 23.45
CA PRO A 22 5.22 -9.00 22.72
C PRO A 22 5.54 -9.26 21.25
N ASN A 23 5.82 -10.52 20.89
CA ASN A 23 6.15 -10.89 19.52
C ASN A 23 4.90 -11.12 18.64
N LYS A 24 3.72 -11.37 19.23
CA LYS A 24 2.51 -11.73 18.46
C LYS A 24 1.76 -10.54 17.90
N LEU A 25 1.68 -9.42 18.64
CA LEU A 25 1.10 -8.19 18.09
C LEU A 25 1.83 -7.67 16.83
N PRO A 26 3.18 -7.56 16.77
CA PRO A 26 3.85 -7.11 15.56
C PRO A 26 3.78 -8.14 14.42
N GLU A 27 3.76 -9.43 14.73
CA GLU A 27 3.58 -10.51 13.74
C GLU A 27 2.19 -10.43 13.07
N LEU A 28 1.13 -10.29 13.88
CA LEU A 28 -0.24 -10.06 13.42
C LEU A 28 -0.39 -8.75 12.65
N GLY A 29 0.24 -7.66 13.13
CA GLY A 29 0.24 -6.37 12.45
C GLY A 29 0.90 -6.43 11.07
N LYS A 30 1.99 -7.18 10.90
CA LYS A 30 2.63 -7.41 9.60
C LYS A 30 1.73 -8.19 8.64
N ALA A 31 1.09 -9.26 9.13
CA ALA A 31 0.17 -10.06 8.33
C ALA A 31 -1.06 -9.24 7.89
N PHE A 32 -1.72 -8.58 8.85
CA PHE A 32 -2.89 -7.73 8.60
C PHE A 32 -2.54 -6.52 7.71
N GLY A 33 -1.37 -5.91 7.93
CA GLY A 33 -0.90 -4.78 7.13
C GLY A 33 -0.65 -5.15 5.67
N LYS A 34 -0.15 -6.37 5.39
CA LYS A 34 0.00 -6.87 4.02
C LYS A 34 -1.37 -7.02 3.34
N THR A 35 -2.34 -7.62 4.03
CA THR A 35 -3.73 -7.73 3.55
C THR A 35 -4.35 -6.37 3.30
N LEU A 36 -4.22 -5.42 4.23
CA LEU A 36 -4.78 -4.09 4.10
C LEU A 36 -4.11 -3.30 2.95
N ARG A 37 -2.82 -3.50 2.71
CA ARG A 37 -2.08 -2.89 1.59
C ARG A 37 -2.56 -3.43 0.24
N GLU A 38 -2.77 -4.73 0.12
CA GLU A 38 -3.30 -5.37 -1.09
C GLU A 38 -4.77 -4.96 -1.31
N PHE A 39 -5.57 -4.95 -0.25
CA PHE A 39 -6.95 -4.46 -0.27
C PHE A 39 -7.02 -3.00 -0.73
N LYS A 40 -6.18 -2.11 -0.17
CA LYS A 40 -6.13 -0.70 -0.57
C LYS A 40 -5.73 -0.52 -2.05
N ARG A 41 -4.80 -1.33 -2.55
CA ARG A 41 -4.41 -1.31 -3.98
C ARG A 41 -5.55 -1.74 -4.89
N GLY A 42 -6.25 -2.81 -4.53
CA GLY A 42 -7.43 -3.27 -5.28
C GLY A 42 -8.56 -2.25 -5.23
N ALA A 43 -8.90 -1.76 -4.03
CA ALA A 43 -9.92 -0.73 -3.84
C ALA A 43 -9.62 0.55 -4.64
N ASN A 44 -8.38 1.04 -4.59
CA ASN A 44 -7.97 2.22 -5.36
C ASN A 44 -8.09 1.99 -6.88
N GLY A 45 -7.75 0.80 -7.38
CA GLY A 45 -7.90 0.47 -8.81
C GLY A 45 -9.37 0.46 -9.26
N LEU A 46 -10.29 0.01 -8.40
CA LEU A 46 -11.73 0.06 -8.65
C LEU A 46 -12.29 1.48 -8.57
N MET A 47 -11.73 2.34 -7.70
CA MET A 47 -12.12 3.75 -7.58
C MET A 47 -11.57 4.62 -8.72
N GLU A 48 -10.47 4.20 -9.35
CA GLU A 48 -9.82 4.92 -10.46
C GLU A 48 -10.55 4.69 -11.80
N ASP A 49 -11.26 3.57 -11.97
CA ASP A 49 -12.14 3.32 -13.13
C ASP A 49 -13.38 4.26 -13.18
N ASP A 50 -13.74 4.89 -12.06
CA ASP A 50 -14.85 5.87 -11.99
C ASP A 50 -14.38 7.34 -11.98
N SER A 51 -13.07 7.64 -11.84
CA SER A 51 -12.60 9.03 -11.76
C SER A 51 -11.15 9.19 -12.22
N ALA A 52 -10.97 9.74 -13.43
CA ALA A 52 -9.66 10.06 -13.99
C ALA A 52 -8.89 11.11 -13.14
N ALA A 53 -7.79 10.72 -12.48
CA ALA A 53 -6.62 11.56 -12.17
C ALA A 53 -5.47 10.76 -11.51
N ALA A 54 -4.36 10.58 -12.23
CA ALA A 54 -3.12 9.94 -11.76
C ALA A 54 -2.22 10.89 -10.90
N PRO A 55 -1.14 10.39 -10.26
CA PRO A 55 0.13 10.30 -11.02
C PRO A 55 0.93 9.02 -10.77
N ARG A 56 1.56 8.55 -11.86
CA ARG A 56 2.66 7.57 -11.84
C ARG A 56 3.80 8.06 -10.95
N ARG A 57 4.40 7.16 -10.18
CA ARG A 57 5.81 7.28 -9.77
C ARG A 57 6.61 6.24 -10.54
N VAL A 58 7.46 6.75 -11.42
CA VAL A 58 8.40 6.05 -12.31
C VAL A 58 9.52 5.41 -11.47
N GLU A 59 9.87 4.16 -11.75
CA GLU A 59 11.24 3.67 -11.54
C GLU A 59 11.63 2.64 -12.62
N VAL A 60 12.23 3.19 -13.69
CA VAL A 60 13.39 2.70 -14.46
C VAL A 60 13.42 1.22 -14.88
N ASN A 61 13.24 0.97 -16.18
CA ASN A 61 14.12 0.05 -16.88
C ASN A 61 14.53 0.64 -18.22
N ALA A 62 15.83 0.85 -18.37
CA ALA A 62 16.50 1.38 -19.54
C ALA A 62 16.95 0.21 -20.42
N GLN A 63 16.31 0.04 -21.57
CA GLN A 63 16.65 -0.77 -22.76
C GLN A 63 15.35 -0.81 -23.58
N GLU A 64 15.21 -0.18 -24.74
CA GLU A 64 15.98 -0.41 -25.94
C GLU A 64 15.70 0.74 -26.93
N ALA A 65 16.75 1.41 -27.38
CA ALA A 65 16.71 2.39 -28.45
C ALA A 65 17.41 1.78 -29.67
N GLU A 66 16.65 1.13 -30.54
CA GLU A 66 16.97 0.73 -31.93
C GLU A 66 15.62 0.31 -32.55
N GLN A 67 15.17 0.63 -33.76
CA GLN A 67 15.62 1.44 -34.90
C GLN A 67 14.40 1.53 -35.87
N PRO A 68 14.48 2.28 -36.99
CA PRO A 68 13.40 3.08 -37.56
C PRO A 68 12.59 2.33 -38.63
N LYS A 69 11.27 2.57 -38.71
CA LYS A 69 10.49 2.13 -39.88
C LYS A 69 9.26 3.01 -40.11
N ALA A 70 9.48 4.19 -40.68
CA ALA A 70 8.44 4.96 -41.35
C ALA A 70 8.62 4.81 -42.86
N GLU A 71 8.47 3.58 -43.34
CA GLU A 71 8.14 3.32 -44.74
C GLU A 71 6.63 3.23 -44.84
N ARG A 72 6.05 3.93 -45.84
CA ARG A 72 4.63 3.99 -46.27
C ARG A 72 3.88 5.29 -45.92
N ARG A 73 4.10 6.30 -46.76
CA ARG A 73 3.09 7.29 -47.14
C ARG A 73 3.03 7.39 -48.67
N LEU A 74 2.33 6.45 -49.29
CA LEU A 74 1.45 6.63 -50.47
C LEU A 74 0.18 5.86 -50.11
N PRO A 75 -1.06 6.36 -50.33
CA PRO A 75 -1.62 6.95 -51.57
C PRO A 75 -2.18 8.38 -51.30
N GLU A 76 -2.63 9.20 -52.25
CA GLU A 76 -3.44 8.97 -53.48
C GLU A 76 -2.91 9.78 -54.67
#